data_AF-M5EN42-F1
#
_entry.id   AF-M5EN42-F1
#
_cell.length_a   1.000
_cell.length_b   1.000
_cell.length_c   1.000
_cell.angle_alpha   90.00
_cell.angle_beta   90.00
_cell.angle_gamma   90.00
#
_symmetry.space_group_name_H-M   'P 1'
#
loop_
_entity.id
_entity.type
_entity.pdbx_description
1 polymer ?
#
loop_
_entity_poly.entity_id
_entity_poly.type
_entity_poly.pdbx_seq_one_letter_code
_entity_poly.pdbx_strand_id
1 'polypeptide(L)'
;MRTLTWHGKHDIRCESVPDPKIEMPTDAIIKVTPCAICGSDLHIYNGVIPDMESGDVLGHENMGEVVEVGSDVSTLKVGDRVVVPFTIACGECFFCKRGFYSGCERSNPSKSKRPKRCGAILPQVSLATLICSRLYYP
;
A
#
# COMPACT_ATOMS: atom_id res chain seq x y z
N MET A 1 -11.63 -4.15 11.59
CA MET A 1 -11.36 -2.70 11.72
C MET A 1 -12.31 -1.85 10.87
N ARG A 2 -12.44 -0.53 11.15
CA ARG A 2 -13.15 0.40 10.25
C ARG A 2 -12.18 1.04 9.25
N THR A 3 -12.57 1.16 7.98
CA THR A 3 -11.73 1.80 6.94
C THR A 3 -12.60 2.44 5.84
N LEU A 4 -11.98 3.19 4.93
CA LEU A 4 -12.63 3.75 3.74
C LEU A 4 -12.60 2.75 2.60
N THR A 5 -13.76 2.45 2.03
CA THR A 5 -13.95 1.54 0.90
C THR A 5 -14.55 2.29 -0.30
N TRP A 6 -14.07 1.96 -1.50
CA TRP A 6 -14.58 2.52 -2.75
C TRP A 6 -15.70 1.62 -3.32
N HIS A 7 -16.81 2.19 -3.76
CA HIS A 7 -17.96 1.43 -4.31
C HIS A 7 -18.41 1.88 -5.69
N GLY A 8 -17.58 2.69 -6.35
CA GLY A 8 -17.88 3.28 -7.63
C GLY A 8 -17.54 4.76 -7.66
N LYS A 9 -17.70 5.34 -8.84
CA LYS A 9 -17.54 6.78 -9.03
C LYS A 9 -18.43 7.54 -8.03
N HIS A 10 -17.80 8.42 -7.28
CA HIS A 10 -18.41 9.29 -6.27
C HIS A 10 -18.99 8.58 -5.04
N ASP A 11 -18.71 7.28 -4.85
CA ASP A 11 -19.21 6.48 -3.72
C ASP A 11 -18.04 5.92 -2.90
N ILE A 12 -17.76 6.57 -1.78
CA ILE A 12 -16.79 6.12 -0.77
C ILE A 12 -17.52 6.01 0.56
N ARG A 13 -17.33 4.88 1.25
CA ARG A 13 -18.02 4.56 2.50
C ARG A 13 -17.02 4.23 3.59
N CYS A 14 -17.43 4.43 4.85
CA CYS A 14 -16.68 3.91 5.98
C CYS A 14 -17.32 2.60 6.44
N GLU A 15 -16.65 1.48 6.18
CA GLU A 15 -17.17 0.14 6.43
C GLU A 15 -16.29 -0.62 7.43
N SER A 16 -16.87 -1.69 8.00
CA SER A 16 -16.12 -2.63 8.83
C SER A 16 -15.59 -3.76 7.95
N VAL A 17 -14.28 -3.94 7.96
CA VAL A 17 -13.57 -5.01 7.24
C VAL A 17 -12.83 -5.91 8.24
N PRO A 18 -12.46 -7.14 7.87
CA PRO A 18 -11.60 -7.97 8.71
C PRO A 18 -10.31 -7.26 9.07
N ASP A 19 -9.79 -7.52 10.27
CA ASP A 19 -8.43 -7.09 10.61
C ASP A 19 -7.44 -7.86 9.73
N PRO A 20 -6.39 -7.20 9.23
CA PRO A 20 -5.42 -7.85 8.37
C PRO A 20 -4.51 -8.75 9.20
N LYS A 21 -3.80 -9.61 8.49
CA LYS A 21 -2.93 -10.62 9.07
C LYS A 21 -1.62 -10.61 8.30
N ILE A 22 -0.55 -11.06 8.94
CA ILE A 22 0.71 -11.30 8.26
C ILE A 22 0.49 -12.38 7.20
N GLU A 23 0.71 -12.06 5.93
CA GLU A 23 0.60 -13.01 4.82
C GLU A 23 1.98 -13.56 4.44
N MET A 24 3.00 -12.71 4.50
CA MET A 24 4.38 -13.06 4.20
C MET A 24 5.28 -12.82 5.42
N PRO A 25 6.33 -13.63 5.63
CA PRO A 25 7.32 -13.41 6.70
C PRO A 25 7.97 -12.02 6.74
N THR A 26 7.93 -11.29 5.62
CA THR A 26 8.52 -9.95 5.47
C THR A 26 7.54 -8.80 5.76
N ASP A 27 6.32 -9.09 6.19
CA ASP A 27 5.28 -8.09 6.39
C ASP A 27 5.36 -7.45 7.77
N ALA A 28 4.77 -6.27 7.92
CA ALA A 28 4.55 -5.64 9.20
C ALA A 28 3.11 -5.12 9.27
N ILE A 29 2.54 -5.18 10.47
CA ILE A 29 1.23 -4.63 10.76
C ILE A 29 1.41 -3.34 11.56
N ILE A 30 0.88 -2.21 11.08
CA ILE A 30 0.80 -0.94 11.79
C ILE A 30 -0.64 -0.60 12.22
N LYS A 31 -0.78 0.00 13.41
CA LYS A 31 -1.96 0.76 13.81
C LYS A 31 -1.83 2.17 13.26
N VAL A 32 -2.62 2.49 12.23
CA VAL A 32 -2.64 3.82 11.62
C VAL A 32 -3.15 4.86 12.62
N THR A 33 -2.48 6.02 12.67
CA THR A 33 -2.82 7.13 13.55
C THR A 33 -3.52 8.25 12.76
N PRO A 34 -2.83 8.99 11.87
CA PRO A 34 -3.48 9.68 10.74
C PRO A 34 -3.11 9.09 9.38
N CYS A 35 -4.03 9.30 8.42
CA CYS A 35 -3.81 9.19 6.99
C CYS A 35 -4.10 10.54 6.36
N ALA A 36 -3.21 11.05 5.51
CA ALA A 36 -3.49 12.23 4.70
C ALA A 36 -4.35 11.89 3.48
N ILE A 37 -4.91 12.92 2.85
CA ILE A 37 -5.66 12.84 1.60
C ILE A 37 -4.80 13.47 0.51
N CYS A 38 -4.56 12.71 -0.55
CA CYS A 38 -3.76 13.15 -1.68
C CYS A 38 -4.65 13.65 -2.83
N GLY A 39 -4.10 14.51 -3.68
CA GLY A 39 -4.78 14.88 -4.92
C GLY A 39 -5.07 13.69 -5.85
N SER A 40 -4.25 12.63 -5.77
CA SER A 40 -4.44 11.39 -6.53
C SER A 40 -5.70 10.61 -6.10
N ASP A 41 -6.17 10.77 -4.86
CA ASP A 41 -7.41 10.16 -4.39
C ASP A 41 -8.63 10.66 -5.18
N LEU A 42 -8.56 11.87 -5.74
CA LEU A 42 -9.60 12.39 -6.63
C LEU A 42 -9.70 11.60 -7.94
N HIS A 43 -8.61 10.99 -8.42
CA HIS A 43 -8.67 10.11 -9.59
C HIS A 43 -9.43 8.82 -9.27
N ILE A 44 -9.26 8.28 -8.05
CA ILE A 44 -10.01 7.12 -7.55
C ILE A 44 -11.49 7.49 -7.36
N TYR A 45 -11.76 8.60 -6.67
CA TYR A 45 -13.12 9.10 -6.44
C TYR A 45 -13.89 9.32 -7.74
N ASN A 46 -13.22 9.82 -8.79
CA ASN A 46 -13.85 10.04 -10.10
C ASN A 46 -13.91 8.79 -11.00
N GLY A 47 -13.45 7.63 -10.52
CA GLY A 47 -13.49 6.37 -11.26
C GLY A 47 -12.55 6.34 -12.47
N VAL A 48 -11.42 7.06 -12.42
CA VAL A 48 -10.44 7.15 -13.52
C VAL A 48 -9.43 6.01 -13.47
N ILE A 49 -9.33 5.32 -12.34
CA ILE A 49 -8.40 4.21 -12.15
C ILE A 49 -9.05 2.89 -12.66
N PRO A 50 -8.53 2.26 -13.73
CA PRO A 50 -9.26 1.22 -14.49
C PRO A 50 -9.53 -0.11 -13.78
N ASP A 51 -8.76 -0.50 -12.75
CA ASP A 51 -8.96 -1.76 -12.03
C ASP A 51 -9.42 -1.58 -10.58
N MET A 52 -10.06 -0.45 -10.24
CA MET A 52 -10.73 -0.32 -8.94
C MET A 52 -11.99 -1.20 -8.90
N GLU A 53 -12.15 -1.96 -7.83
CA GLU A 53 -13.29 -2.83 -7.58
C GLU A 53 -14.08 -2.35 -6.36
N SER A 54 -15.40 -2.59 -6.37
CA SER A 54 -16.24 -2.24 -5.21
C SER A 54 -15.78 -3.01 -3.98
N GLY A 55 -15.47 -2.31 -2.90
CA GLY A 55 -14.91 -2.83 -1.65
C GLY A 55 -13.42 -2.57 -1.48
N ASP A 56 -12.72 -2.04 -2.49
CA ASP A 56 -11.30 -1.71 -2.37
C ASP A 56 -11.03 -0.67 -1.27
N VAL A 57 -10.02 -0.95 -0.44
CA VAL A 57 -9.65 -0.10 0.69
C VAL A 57 -8.72 1.03 0.25
N LEU A 58 -9.02 2.24 0.69
CA LEU A 58 -8.30 3.46 0.31
C LEU A 58 -7.28 3.91 1.37
N GLY A 59 -6.38 4.80 0.94
CA GLY A 59 -5.42 5.50 1.79
C GLY A 59 -3.98 5.07 1.55
N HIS A 60 -3.14 5.99 1.09
CA HIS A 60 -1.75 5.72 0.72
C HIS A 60 -0.73 6.71 1.33
N GLU A 61 -1.18 7.56 2.25
CA GLU A 61 -0.36 8.55 2.95
C GLU A 61 -0.48 8.37 4.47
N ASN A 62 -0.07 7.21 4.96
CA ASN A 62 -0.31 6.78 6.34
C ASN A 62 0.93 6.91 7.23
N MET A 63 0.70 7.14 8.52
CA MET A 63 1.70 6.93 9.57
C MET A 63 1.08 6.25 10.79
N GLY A 64 1.87 5.53 11.57
CA GLY A 64 1.34 4.71 12.64
C GLY A 64 2.40 4.10 13.54
N GLU A 65 1.95 3.14 14.34
CA GLU A 65 2.79 2.37 15.25
C GLU A 65 2.76 0.89 14.83
N VAL A 66 3.91 0.23 14.77
CA VAL A 66 4.00 -1.20 14.47
C VAL A 66 3.38 -2.01 15.61
N VAL A 67 2.44 -2.90 15.30
CA VAL A 67 1.74 -3.78 16.26
C VAL A 67 2.00 -5.27 16.01
N GLU A 68 2.45 -5.66 14.82
CA GLU A 68 2.90 -7.04 14.52
C GLU A 68 4.00 -6.99 13.45
N VAL A 69 4.91 -7.97 13.45
CA VAL A 69 5.93 -8.14 12.41
C VAL A 69 6.04 -9.61 12.03
N GLY A 70 6.30 -9.88 10.76
CA GLY A 70 6.58 -11.22 10.27
C GLY A 70 7.95 -11.74 10.74
N SER A 71 8.17 -13.05 10.63
CA SER A 71 9.35 -13.74 11.17
C SER A 71 10.68 -13.29 10.55
N ASP A 72 10.65 -12.74 9.34
CA ASP A 72 11.83 -12.36 8.57
C ASP A 72 12.08 -10.84 8.62
N VAL A 73 11.31 -10.10 9.42
CA VAL A 73 11.51 -8.66 9.65
C VAL A 73 12.52 -8.45 10.78
N SER A 74 13.67 -7.87 10.45
CA SER A 74 14.74 -7.55 11.41
C SER A 74 14.96 -6.06 11.64
N THR A 75 14.37 -5.20 10.80
CA THR A 75 14.58 -3.74 10.79
C THR A 75 13.53 -2.95 11.57
N LEU A 76 12.43 -3.60 11.97
CA LEU A 76 11.32 -3.00 12.72
C LEU A 76 11.00 -3.85 13.94
N LYS A 77 10.48 -3.20 14.99
CA LYS A 77 9.92 -3.87 16.16
C LYS A 77 8.55 -3.29 16.52
N VAL A 78 7.74 -4.10 17.19
CA VAL A 78 6.48 -3.65 17.79
C VAL A 78 6.73 -2.43 18.68
N GLY A 79 5.91 -1.39 18.53
CA GLY A 79 6.04 -0.10 19.19
C GLY A 79 6.79 0.97 18.37
N ASP A 80 7.45 0.61 17.27
CA ASP A 80 8.11 1.61 16.41
C ASP A 80 7.08 2.51 15.74
N ARG A 81 7.37 3.82 15.69
CA ARG A 81 6.57 4.79 14.93
C ARG A 81 7.12 4.91 13.51
N VAL A 82 6.25 4.73 12.52
CA VAL A 82 6.64 4.69 11.11
C VAL A 82 5.78 5.62 10.26
N VAL A 83 6.41 6.20 9.24
CA VAL A 83 5.73 6.83 8.10
C VAL A 83 5.87 5.89 6.93
N VAL A 84 4.78 5.66 6.21
CA VAL A 84 4.81 4.73 5.09
C VAL A 84 4.86 5.48 3.76
N PRO A 85 5.84 5.15 2.89
CA PRO A 85 5.80 5.57 1.51
C PRO A 85 4.70 4.84 0.74
N PHE A 86 3.95 5.57 -0.10
CA PHE A 86 2.94 4.98 -0.98
C PHE A 86 3.54 3.98 -2.00
N THR A 87 4.84 4.10 -2.28
CA THR A 87 5.54 3.25 -3.25
C THR A 87 5.94 1.92 -2.59
N ILE A 88 5.30 0.84 -3.03
CA ILE A 88 5.73 -0.52 -2.69
C ILE A 88 7.00 -0.85 -3.49
N ALA A 89 8.06 -1.29 -2.80
CA ALA A 89 9.33 -1.63 -3.42
C ALA A 89 9.93 -2.91 -2.82
N CYS A 90 10.67 -3.67 -3.63
CA CYS A 90 11.20 -4.96 -3.20
C CYS A 90 12.59 -4.91 -2.57
N GLY A 91 13.29 -3.78 -2.63
CA GLY A 91 14.68 -3.62 -2.14
C GLY A 91 15.77 -4.28 -3.00
N GLU A 92 15.41 -5.24 -3.87
CA GLU A 92 16.41 -6.15 -4.47
C GLU A 92 16.59 -6.06 -6.00
N CYS A 93 15.62 -5.51 -6.73
CA CYS A 93 15.69 -5.44 -8.20
C CYS A 93 16.69 -4.39 -8.69
N PHE A 94 16.95 -4.35 -10.00
CA PHE A 94 17.90 -3.41 -10.63
C PHE A 94 17.67 -1.96 -10.20
N PHE A 95 16.42 -1.53 -10.21
CA PHE A 95 16.00 -0.17 -9.83
C PHE A 95 16.08 0.06 -8.32
N CYS A 96 15.60 -0.88 -7.50
CA CYS A 96 15.63 -0.74 -6.04
C CYS A 96 17.05 -0.63 -5.49
N LYS A 97 17.98 -1.46 -5.99
CA LYS A 97 19.41 -1.41 -5.61
C LYS A 97 20.11 -0.09 -5.96
N ARG A 98 19.51 0.71 -6.83
CA ARG A 98 20.01 2.03 -7.27
C ARG A 98 19.22 3.19 -6.64
N GLY A 99 18.29 2.93 -5.73
CA GLY A 99 17.45 3.95 -5.11
C GLY A 99 16.25 4.40 -5.96
N PHE A 100 15.98 3.76 -7.10
CA PHE A 100 14.86 4.09 -7.99
C PHE A 100 13.60 3.28 -7.65
N TYR A 101 13.06 3.44 -6.45
CA TYR A 101 11.98 2.59 -5.92
C TYR A 101 10.68 2.62 -6.71
N SER A 102 10.36 3.74 -7.35
CA SER A 102 9.19 3.89 -8.23
C SER A 102 9.26 3.01 -9.49
N GLY A 103 10.47 2.59 -9.89
CA GLY A 103 10.73 1.66 -10.99
C GLY A 103 10.80 0.20 -10.56
N CYS A 104 10.31 -0.15 -9.37
CA CYS A 104 10.39 -1.53 -8.88
C CYS A 104 9.72 -2.52 -9.87
N GLU A 105 10.45 -3.56 -10.23
CA GLU A 105 10.00 -4.56 -11.22
C GLU A 105 9.08 -5.63 -10.63
N ARG A 106 9.10 -5.76 -9.31
CA ARG A 106 8.46 -6.83 -8.53
C ARG A 106 7.28 -6.37 -7.68
N SER A 107 7.09 -5.06 -7.51
CA SER A 107 6.00 -4.52 -6.70
C SER A 107 4.63 -4.77 -7.33
N ASN A 108 4.57 -4.95 -8.65
CA ASN A 108 3.36 -5.36 -9.35
C ASN A 108 3.54 -6.75 -9.99
N PRO A 109 3.07 -7.83 -9.34
CA PRO A 109 3.20 -9.20 -9.84
C PRO A 109 2.32 -9.49 -11.07
N SER A 110 1.32 -8.64 -11.37
CA SER A 110 0.45 -8.80 -12.54
C SER A 110 1.15 -8.32 -13.84
N LYS A 111 1.98 -9.19 -14.43
CA LYS A 111 2.68 -8.90 -15.71
C LYS A 111 1.72 -8.54 -16.86
N SER A 112 0.47 -9.01 -16.84
CA SER A 112 -0.54 -8.78 -17.88
C SER A 112 -1.18 -7.38 -17.84
N LYS A 113 -1.09 -6.65 -16.71
CA LYS A 113 -1.75 -5.35 -16.53
C LYS A 113 -0.80 -4.15 -16.61
N ARG A 114 0.45 -4.32 -17.04
CA ARG A 114 1.41 -3.20 -17.20
C ARG A 114 0.96 -2.33 -18.39
N PRO A 115 0.55 -1.07 -18.21
CA PRO A 115 0.40 -0.15 -19.31
C PRO A 115 1.80 0.08 -19.88
N LYS A 116 1.91 0.16 -21.22
CA LYS A 116 3.17 0.37 -21.96
C LYS A 116 3.83 1.75 -21.71
N ARG A 117 3.50 2.43 -20.62
CA ARG A 117 4.05 3.75 -20.24
C ARG A 117 4.73 3.64 -18.88
N CYS A 118 6.02 3.99 -18.84
CA CYS A 118 6.68 4.38 -17.60
C CYS A 118 5.89 5.56 -17.01
N GLY A 119 5.15 5.30 -15.94
CA GLY A 119 4.27 6.27 -15.31
C GLY A 119 3.53 5.54 -14.20
N ALA A 120 3.99 5.76 -12.97
CA ALA A 120 3.52 5.10 -11.77
C ALA A 120 2.08 5.50 -11.42
N ILE A 121 1.09 4.94 -12.10
CA ILE A 121 -0.32 4.98 -11.68
C ILE A 121 -0.95 3.65 -12.14
N LEU A 122 -0.90 2.64 -11.27
CA LEU A 122 -1.70 1.44 -11.43
C LEU A 122 -2.39 1.09 -10.11
N PRO A 123 -3.63 0.55 -10.19
CA PRO A 123 -4.46 0.19 -9.06
C PRO A 123 -3.86 -0.98 -8.30
N GLN A 124 -3.09 -0.68 -7.28
CA GLN A 124 -2.94 -1.57 -6.13
C GLN A 124 -3.07 -0.75 -4.84
N VAL A 125 -4.01 0.21 -4.82
CA VAL A 125 -4.55 0.75 -3.58
C VAL A 125 -5.68 -0.20 -3.16
N SER A 126 -5.30 -1.44 -2.89
CA SER A 126 -6.16 -2.49 -2.32
C SER A 126 -5.28 -3.42 -1.50
N LEU A 127 -4.63 -2.84 -0.51
CA LEU A 127 -4.33 -3.57 0.71
C LEU A 127 -4.74 -2.66 1.84
N ALA A 128 -5.88 -3.04 2.43
CA ALA A 128 -6.37 -2.63 3.73
C ALA A 128 -5.30 -1.92 4.57
N THR A 129 -5.53 -0.65 4.92
CA THR A 129 -4.87 0.16 5.96
C THR A 129 -3.93 -0.64 6.85
N LEU A 130 -2.76 -0.99 6.31
CA LEU A 130 -1.77 -1.89 6.88
C LEU A 130 -0.77 -2.25 5.81
N ILE A 131 0.33 -1.53 5.90
CA ILE A 131 1.32 -1.49 4.86
C ILE A 131 2.15 -2.76 4.97
N CYS A 132 1.87 -3.69 4.06
CA CYS A 132 2.86 -4.62 3.51
C CYS A 132 3.88 -3.81 2.70
N SER A 133 4.65 -2.93 3.37
CA SER A 133 5.87 -2.39 2.80
C SER A 133 6.97 -3.32 3.25
N ARG A 134 7.53 -4.07 2.32
CA ARG A 134 8.89 -4.59 2.44
C ARG A 134 9.82 -3.41 2.71
N LEU A 135 10.01 -3.05 3.97
CA LEU A 135 10.97 -2.03 4.40
C LEU A 135 12.33 -2.70 4.48
N TYR A 136 12.86 -3.05 3.31
CA TYR A 136 14.29 -3.20 3.13
C TYR A 136 14.89 -1.80 3.00
N TYR A 137 15.39 -1.28 4.11
CA TYR A 137 16.46 -0.30 4.07
C TYR A 137 17.61 -0.81 4.95
N PRO A 138 18.86 -0.71 4.45
CA PRO A 138 20.06 -1.28 5.09
C PRO A 138 20.39 -0.66 6.44
#